data_AF-A0A9X5XL85-F1
#
_entry.id   AF-A0A9X5XL85-F1
#
_cell.length_a   1.000
_cell.length_b   1.000
_cell.length_c   1.000
_cell.angle_alpha   90.00
_cell.angle_beta   90.00
_cell.angle_gamma   90.00
#
_symmetry.space_group_name_H-M   'P 1'
#
loop_
_entity.id
_entity.type
_entity.pdbx_description
1 polymer ?
#
loop_
_entity_poly.entity_id
_entity_poly.type
_entity_poly.pdbx_seq_one_letter_code
_entity_poly.pdbx_strand_id
1 'polypeptide(L)'
;MSLTGTPFLLTAIVLVAVALILPLVLWSRIPGPKVLRSAARMVMLLFAQGTAITLVFVLVNNANSLYDNWSDLLGTGNHVRAAANLGRDGTGGISLHSLPKVRQSFAAADGPGMSQAGGVKVTQLHGQVSGVDAEVYVWL
;
A
#
# COMPACT_ATOMS: atom_id res chain seq x y z
N MET A 1 -6.55 5.48 5.46
CA MET A 1 -6.51 6.11 4.13
C MET A 1 -5.89 5.10 3.17
N SER A 2 -6.49 4.85 2.01
CA SER A 2 -5.77 4.11 0.95
C SER A 2 -4.49 4.88 0.63
N LEU A 3 -3.39 4.15 0.43
CA LEU A 3 -2.05 4.72 0.24
C LEU A 3 -1.99 5.66 -0.98
N THR A 4 -3.01 5.59 -1.82
CA THR A 4 -3.12 6.23 -3.14
C THR A 4 -4.48 6.85 -3.40
N GLY A 5 -5.34 6.98 -2.38
CA GLY A 5 -6.58 7.72 -2.56
C GLY A 5 -6.28 9.17 -2.93
N THR A 6 -7.14 9.77 -3.77
CA THR A 6 -7.15 11.20 -4.09
C THR A 6 -6.79 12.12 -2.92
N PRO A 7 -7.29 11.92 -1.67
CA PRO A 7 -6.89 12.77 -0.55
C PRO A 7 -5.40 12.70 -0.19
N PHE A 8 -4.76 11.53 -0.27
CA PHE A 8 -3.32 11.41 0.02
C PHE A 8 -2.48 12.09 -1.06
N LEU A 9 -2.86 11.92 -2.33
CA LEU A 9 -2.21 12.61 -3.46
C LEU A 9 -2.31 14.14 -3.32
N LEU A 10 -3.50 14.66 -3.02
CA LEU A 10 -3.70 16.09 -2.79
C LEU A 10 -2.86 16.60 -1.62
N THR A 11 -2.81 15.82 -0.53
CA THR A 11 -1.96 16.16 0.63
C THR A 11 -0.48 16.21 0.25
N ALA A 12 0.01 15.24 -0.54
CA ALA A 12 1.39 15.22 -1.03
C ALA A 12 1.72 16.44 -1.91
N ILE A 13 0.81 16.82 -2.81
CA ILE A 13 0.96 18.03 -3.66
C ILE A 13 1.06 19.29 -2.80
N VAL A 14 0.15 19.44 -1.82
CA VAL A 14 0.17 20.59 -0.90
C VAL A 14 1.46 20.61 -0.08
N LEU A 15 1.91 19.47 0.42
CA LEU A 15 3.18 19.36 1.16
C LEU A 15 4.38 19.77 0.31
N VAL A 16 4.44 19.35 -0.96
CA VAL A 16 5.51 19.79 -1.88
C VAL A 16 5.45 21.31 -2.09
N ALA A 17 4.27 21.88 -2.31
CA ALA A 17 4.13 23.33 -2.45
C ALA A 17 4.63 24.08 -1.20
N VAL A 18 4.24 23.60 -0.01
CA VAL A 18 4.74 24.14 1.28
C VAL A 18 6.26 23.98 1.39
N ALA A 19 6.80 22.83 1.02
CA ALA A 19 8.23 22.56 1.10
C ALA A 19 9.06 23.43 0.16
N LEU A 20 8.50 23.90 -0.96
CA LEU A 20 9.12 24.88 -1.86
C LEU A 20 9.01 26.31 -1.31
N ILE A 21 7.87 26.66 -0.72
CA ILE A 21 7.62 28.01 -0.17
C ILE A 21 8.46 28.26 1.09
N LEU A 22 8.63 27.26 1.96
CA LEU A 22 9.33 27.39 3.24
C LEU A 22 10.75 27.96 3.09
N PRO A 23 11.64 27.39 2.24
CA PRO A 23 12.94 28.00 1.94
C PRO A 23 12.79 29.43 1.43
N LEU A 24 11.93 29.67 0.43
CA LEU A 24 11.81 31.01 -0.18
C LEU A 24 11.43 32.09 0.84
N VAL A 25 10.59 31.77 1.83
CA VAL A 25 10.09 32.73 2.82
C VAL A 25 10.98 32.82 4.06
N LEU A 26 11.55 31.70 4.52
CA LEU A 26 12.22 31.60 5.82
C LEU A 26 13.75 31.56 5.73
N TRP A 27 14.35 31.33 4.56
CA TRP A 27 15.80 31.12 4.43
C TRP A 27 16.66 32.23 5.01
N SER A 28 16.25 33.48 4.81
CA SER A 28 16.90 34.69 5.34
C SER A 28 16.38 35.11 6.71
N ARG A 29 15.19 34.63 7.12
CA ARG A 29 14.51 35.06 8.34
C ARG A 29 14.84 34.23 9.58
N ILE A 30 15.51 33.09 9.45
CA ILE A 30 15.89 32.25 10.60
C ILE A 30 16.89 33.01 11.49
N PRO A 31 16.51 33.46 12.70
CA PRO A 31 17.43 34.08 13.64
C PRO A 31 18.18 33.00 14.45
N GLY A 32 19.26 33.39 15.13
CA GLY A 32 19.96 32.51 16.08
C GLY A 32 21.38 32.09 15.67
N PRO A 33 22.02 31.22 16.48
CA PRO A 33 23.41 30.80 16.30
C PRO A 33 23.66 30.14 14.93
N LYS A 34 24.87 30.30 14.38
CA LYS A 34 25.24 29.76 13.05
C LYS A 34 24.91 28.28 12.87
N VAL A 35 25.11 27.47 13.91
CA VAL A 35 24.83 26.03 13.91
C VAL A 35 23.33 25.76 13.77
N LEU A 36 22.51 26.41 14.60
CA LEU A 36 21.05 26.21 14.60
C LEU A 36 20.42 26.69 13.27
N ARG A 37 20.92 27.81 12.73
CA ARG A 37 20.51 28.31 11.41
C ARG A 37 20.85 27.32 10.30
N SER A 38 22.03 26.69 10.35
CA SER A 38 22.46 25.72 9.34
C SER A 38 21.66 24.42 9.44
N ALA A 39 21.39 23.94 10.67
CA ALA A 39 20.54 22.79 10.91
C ALA A 39 19.11 23.01 10.39
N ALA A 40 18.50 24.18 10.67
CA ALA A 40 17.17 24.51 10.17
C ALA A 40 17.12 24.53 8.64
N ARG A 41 18.14 25.07 7.97
CA ARG A 41 18.25 25.05 6.50
C ARG A 41 18.38 23.63 5.97
N MET A 42 19.19 22.79 6.60
CA MET A 42 19.32 21.38 6.24
C MET A 42 17.98 20.66 6.35
N VAL A 43 17.24 20.87 7.44
CA VAL A 43 15.90 20.29 7.62
C VAL A 43 14.94 20.73 6.53
N MET A 44 14.92 22.02 6.16
CA MET A 44 14.07 22.49 5.05
C MET A 44 14.42 21.81 3.72
N LEU A 45 15.71 21.62 3.43
CA LEU A 45 16.14 20.92 2.21
C LEU A 45 15.76 19.44 2.22
N LEU A 46 15.98 18.75 3.35
CA LEU A 46 15.60 17.34 3.49
C LEU A 46 14.08 17.16 3.40
N PHE A 47 13.31 18.07 3.97
CA PHE A 47 11.85 18.08 3.86
C PHE A 47 11.40 18.27 2.41
N ALA A 48 12.00 19.20 1.66
CA ALA A 48 11.71 19.38 0.24
C ALA A 48 12.07 18.15 -0.60
N GLN A 49 13.22 17.53 -0.35
CA GLN A 49 13.61 16.30 -1.06
C GLN A 49 12.68 15.13 -0.72
N GLY A 50 12.39 14.92 0.57
CA GLY A 50 11.52 13.84 1.01
C GLY A 50 10.10 13.96 0.45
N THR A 51 9.54 15.17 0.45
CA THR A 51 8.21 15.43 -0.14
C THR A 51 8.20 15.25 -1.65
N ALA A 52 9.26 15.68 -2.36
CA ALA A 52 9.38 15.46 -3.80
C ALA A 52 9.44 13.97 -4.17
N ILE A 53 10.28 13.19 -3.50
CA ILE A 53 10.38 11.73 -3.71
C ILE A 53 9.04 11.06 -3.39
N THR A 54 8.40 11.45 -2.29
CA THR A 54 7.07 10.92 -1.90
C THR A 54 6.03 11.21 -2.97
N LEU A 55 5.98 12.44 -3.51
CA LEU A 55 5.02 12.78 -4.56
C LEU A 55 5.23 11.93 -5.82
N VAL A 56 6.48 11.76 -6.26
CA VAL A 56 6.80 10.90 -7.40
C VAL A 56 6.36 9.46 -7.14
N PHE A 57 6.64 8.93 -5.94
CA PHE A 57 6.19 7.60 -5.54
C PHE A 57 4.67 7.46 -5.63
N VAL A 58 3.92 8.43 -5.09
CA VAL A 58 2.45 8.44 -5.12
C VAL A 58 1.92 8.55 -6.54
N LEU A 59 2.52 9.38 -7.40
CA LEU A 59 2.11 9.52 -8.80
C LEU A 59 2.32 8.21 -9.57
N VAL A 60 3.48 7.57 -9.41
CA VAL A 60 3.78 6.29 -10.06
C VAL A 60 2.84 5.20 -9.57
N ASN A 61 2.58 5.13 -8.26
CA ASN A 61 1.65 4.15 -7.72
C ASN A 61 0.22 4.39 -8.19
N ASN A 62 -0.24 5.65 -8.23
CA ASN A 62 -1.58 5.98 -8.70
C ASN A 62 -1.76 5.65 -10.20
N ALA A 63 -0.70 5.78 -11.00
CA ALA A 63 -0.74 5.45 -12.42
C ALA A 63 -0.65 3.94 -12.72
N ASN A 64 -0.02 3.15 -11.83
CA ASN A 64 0.28 1.74 -12.10
C ASN A 64 -0.36 0.75 -11.10
N SER A 65 -1.10 1.24 -10.10
CA SER A 65 -1.74 0.44 -9.05
C SER A 65 -0.84 -0.64 -8.44
N LEU A 66 0.40 -0.26 -8.10
CA LEU A 66 1.40 -1.20 -7.57
C LEU A 66 1.09 -1.66 -6.14
N TYR A 67 0.66 -0.72 -5.29
CA TYR A 67 0.26 -0.96 -3.91
C TYR A 67 -1.12 -0.39 -3.64
N ASP A 68 -2.00 -1.19 -3.05
CA ASP A 68 -3.38 -0.78 -2.74
C ASP A 68 -3.50 -0.11 -1.36
N ASN A 69 -2.68 -0.54 -0.39
CA ASN A 69 -2.78 -0.07 1.00
C ASN A 69 -1.43 -0.11 1.75
N TRP A 70 -1.41 0.43 2.97
CA TRP A 70 -0.21 0.45 3.83
C TRP A 70 0.29 -0.94 4.20
N SER A 71 -0.61 -1.92 4.31
CA SER A 71 -0.21 -3.29 4.64
C SER A 71 0.52 -3.98 3.49
N ASP A 72 0.21 -3.64 2.25
CA ASP A 72 0.93 -4.15 1.08
C ASP A 72 2.33 -3.51 0.98
N LEU A 73 2.42 -2.19 1.14
CA LEU A 73 3.71 -1.49 1.14
C LEU A 73 4.64 -1.93 2.28
N LEU A 74 4.10 -2.13 3.49
CA LEU A 74 4.87 -2.53 4.66
C LEU A 74 5.04 -4.05 4.76
N GLY A 75 4.46 -4.83 3.85
CA GLY A 75 4.47 -6.29 3.89
C GLY A 75 3.78 -6.89 5.12
N THR A 76 2.87 -6.13 5.76
CA THR A 76 2.09 -6.58 6.93
C THR A 76 0.75 -7.18 6.54
N GLY A 77 0.43 -7.20 5.24
CA GLY A 77 -0.76 -7.86 4.70
C GLY A 77 -0.70 -9.38 4.80
N ASN A 78 -1.89 -10.00 4.79
CA ASN A 78 -2.04 -11.45 4.70
C ASN A 78 -1.90 -11.88 3.24
N HIS A 79 -0.71 -11.66 2.66
CA HIS A 79 -0.37 -12.15 1.34
C HIS A 79 0.36 -13.48 1.47
N VAL A 80 0.23 -14.33 0.46
CA VAL A 80 0.81 -15.67 0.39
C VAL A 80 2.28 -15.65 0.83
N ARG A 81 2.56 -16.09 2.06
CA ARG A 81 3.92 -16.01 2.64
C ARG A 81 4.90 -16.99 1.99
N ALA A 82 4.41 -18.14 1.54
CA ALA A 82 5.12 -19.10 0.71
C ALA A 82 4.13 -20.13 0.17
N ALA A 83 4.24 -20.50 -1.10
CA ALA A 83 3.60 -21.70 -1.60
C ALA A 83 4.49 -22.91 -1.29
N ALA A 84 3.93 -23.94 -0.66
CA ALA A 84 4.64 -25.21 -0.52
C ALA A 84 5.01 -25.75 -1.92
N ASN A 85 6.22 -26.29 -2.08
CA ASN A 85 6.56 -27.02 -3.29
C ASN A 85 5.85 -28.38 -3.26
N LEU A 86 4.70 -28.45 -3.92
CA LEU A 86 3.83 -29.62 -3.95
C LEU A 86 4.24 -30.65 -5.01
N GLY A 87 5.36 -30.47 -5.71
CA GLY A 87 5.77 -31.35 -6.81
C GLY A 87 4.94 -31.18 -8.08
N ARG A 88 5.11 -32.09 -9.03
CA ARG A 88 4.56 -31.97 -10.41
C ARG A 88 3.04 -32.07 -10.47
N ASP A 89 2.41 -32.76 -9.53
CA ASP A 89 0.96 -32.91 -9.45
C ASP A 89 0.27 -31.69 -8.81
N GLY A 90 1.02 -30.80 -8.16
CA GLY A 90 0.49 -29.62 -7.49
C GLY A 90 -0.35 -29.93 -6.25
N THR A 91 -0.35 -31.18 -5.76
CA THR A 91 -1.10 -31.58 -4.56
C THR A 91 -0.26 -32.29 -3.51
N GLY A 92 1.02 -32.58 -3.80
CA GLY A 92 1.91 -33.27 -2.85
C GLY A 92 1.45 -34.69 -2.55
N GLY A 93 0.78 -35.35 -3.51
CA GLY A 93 0.18 -36.67 -3.32
C GLY A 93 -1.15 -36.68 -2.54
N ILE A 94 -1.72 -35.52 -2.20
CA ILE A 94 -3.02 -35.44 -1.51
C ILE A 94 -4.17 -35.55 -2.53
N SER A 95 -5.14 -36.42 -2.24
CA SER A 95 -6.37 -36.54 -3.04
C SER A 95 -7.39 -35.47 -2.65
N LEU A 96 -7.59 -34.48 -3.53
CA LEU A 96 -8.51 -33.36 -3.31
C LEU A 96 -9.96 -33.82 -3.04
N HIS A 97 -10.38 -34.94 -3.64
CA HIS A 97 -11.73 -35.49 -3.47
C HIS A 97 -11.97 -36.13 -2.10
N SER A 98 -10.92 -36.48 -1.37
CA SER A 98 -11.03 -37.02 0.00
C SER A 98 -11.09 -35.94 1.08
N LEU A 99 -10.80 -34.69 0.73
CA LEU A 99 -10.81 -33.60 1.70
C LEU A 99 -12.24 -33.10 1.96
N PRO A 100 -12.57 -32.76 3.22
CA PRO A 100 -13.87 -32.19 3.54
C PRO A 100 -14.04 -30.81 2.90
N LYS A 101 -15.22 -30.54 2.35
CA LYS A 101 -15.54 -29.21 1.81
C LYS A 101 -15.55 -28.19 2.94
N VAL A 102 -14.82 -27.09 2.75
CA VAL A 102 -14.79 -25.97 3.70
C VAL A 102 -15.79 -24.90 3.24
N ARG A 103 -16.69 -24.48 4.13
CA ARG A 103 -17.54 -23.32 3.86
C ARG A 103 -16.74 -22.04 4.12
N GLN A 104 -16.76 -21.13 3.16
CA GLN A 104 -16.14 -19.81 3.27
C GLN A 104 -17.21 -18.74 3.40
N SER A 105 -16.96 -17.77 4.28
CA SER A 105 -17.85 -16.63 4.47
C SER A 105 -17.25 -15.43 3.76
N PHE A 106 -17.98 -14.92 2.78
CA PHE A 106 -17.54 -13.79 1.98
C PHE A 106 -18.14 -12.48 2.52
N ALA A 107 -17.29 -11.48 2.72
CA ALA A 107 -17.68 -10.12 3.05
C ALA A 107 -17.71 -9.24 1.80
N ALA A 108 -18.33 -8.05 1.88
CA ALA A 108 -18.19 -7.06 0.82
C ALA A 108 -16.72 -6.62 0.74
N ALA A 109 -16.19 -6.52 -0.48
CA ALA A 109 -14.84 -6.01 -0.69
C ALA A 109 -14.81 -4.49 -0.56
N ASP A 110 -13.76 -3.98 0.08
CA ASP A 110 -13.52 -2.54 0.23
C ASP A 110 -12.64 -2.03 -0.92
N GLY A 111 -13.07 -0.96 -1.59
CA GLY A 111 -12.27 -0.32 -2.64
C GLY A 111 -13.08 0.60 -3.55
N PRO A 112 -12.45 1.60 -4.19
CA PRO A 112 -13.13 2.47 -5.15
C PRO A 112 -13.74 1.64 -6.28
N GLY A 113 -15.04 1.81 -6.53
CA GLY A 113 -15.73 1.13 -7.65
C GLY A 113 -16.09 -0.35 -7.42
N MET A 114 -15.62 -1.00 -6.34
CA MET A 114 -15.90 -2.42 -6.08
C MET A 114 -17.38 -2.72 -5.81
N SER A 115 -18.15 -1.74 -5.37
CA SER A 115 -19.60 -1.86 -5.12
C SER A 115 -20.47 -1.47 -6.32
N GLN A 116 -19.90 -0.92 -7.40
CA GLN A 116 -20.68 -0.29 -8.47
C GLN A 116 -21.10 -1.24 -9.61
N ALA A 117 -20.50 -2.43 -9.72
CA ALA A 117 -20.71 -3.38 -10.82
C ALA A 117 -21.13 -4.79 -10.35
N GLY A 118 -22.21 -4.90 -9.57
CA GLY A 118 -22.69 -6.19 -9.03
C GLY A 118 -22.13 -6.57 -7.66
N GLY A 119 -21.06 -5.88 -7.22
CA GLY A 119 -20.47 -6.00 -5.89
C GLY A 119 -19.44 -7.11 -5.82
N VAL A 120 -18.18 -6.74 -5.62
CA VAL A 120 -17.11 -7.71 -5.35
C VAL A 120 -17.22 -8.18 -3.91
N LYS A 121 -17.12 -9.48 -3.68
CA LYS A 121 -16.97 -10.05 -2.34
C LYS A 121 -15.57 -10.61 -2.13
N VAL A 122 -15.08 -10.54 -0.90
CA VAL A 122 -13.74 -10.97 -0.49
C VAL A 122 -13.82 -11.95 0.68
N THR A 123 -12.90 -12.91 0.71
CA THR A 123 -12.64 -13.77 1.88
C THR A 123 -11.15 -14.06 1.97
N GLN A 124 -10.71 -14.41 3.18
CA GLN A 124 -9.41 -15.03 3.40
C GLN A 124 -9.59 -16.55 3.32
N LEU A 125 -8.79 -17.21 2.49
CA LEU A 125 -8.82 -18.65 2.26
C LEU A 125 -7.50 -19.25 2.73
N HIS A 126 -7.58 -20.17 3.70
CA HIS A 126 -6.47 -21.06 4.02
C HIS A 126 -6.54 -22.32 3.15
N GLY A 127 -5.55 -22.52 2.28
CA GLY A 127 -5.45 -23.70 1.44
C GLY A 127 -5.02 -24.93 2.24
N GLN A 128 -5.91 -25.91 2.41
CA GLN A 128 -5.61 -27.15 3.18
C GLN A 128 -4.44 -27.98 2.62
N VAL A 129 -4.19 -27.89 1.31
CA VAL A 129 -3.12 -28.65 0.63
C VAL A 129 -1.87 -27.79 0.47
N SER A 130 -2.05 -26.55 0.00
CA SER A 130 -0.93 -25.65 -0.27
C SER A 130 -0.35 -24.99 0.98
N GLY A 131 -1.10 -24.97 2.09
CA GLY A 131 -0.76 -24.20 3.30
C GLY A 131 -0.79 -22.69 3.08
N VAL A 132 -1.30 -22.25 1.92
CA VAL A 132 -1.29 -20.85 1.49
C VAL A 132 -2.51 -20.14 2.05
N ASP A 133 -2.28 -19.08 2.81
CA ASP A 133 -3.28 -18.06 3.09
C ASP A 133 -3.36 -17.09 1.92
N ALA A 134 -4.52 -17.02 1.27
CA ALA A 134 -4.76 -16.15 0.13
C ALA A 134 -6.06 -15.36 0.30
N GLU A 135 -6.03 -14.11 -0.15
CA GLU A 135 -7.22 -13.30 -0.33
C GLU A 135 -7.88 -13.64 -1.67
N VAL A 136 -9.19 -13.94 -1.65
CA VAL A 136 -9.94 -14.35 -2.83
C VAL A 136 -11.09 -13.38 -3.08
N TYR A 137 -11.12 -12.80 -4.28
CA TYR A 137 -12.18 -11.92 -4.76
C TYR A 137 -13.12 -12.66 -5.71
N VAL A 138 -14.42 -12.43 -5.56
CA VAL A 138 -15.47 -13.00 -6.41
C VAL A 138 -16.39 -11.89 -6.90
N TRP A 139 -16.62 -11.85 -8.22
CA TRP A 139 -17.60 -10.97 -8.85
C TRP A 139 -18.96 -11.68 -8.94
N LEU A 140 -20.03 -10.93 -8.70
CA LEU A 140 -21.42 -11.37 -8.80
C LEU A 140 -22.10 -10.78 -10.03
#